data_AF-M8DU41-F1
#
_entry.id   AF-M8DU41-F1
#
_cell.length_a   1.000
_cell.length_b   1.000
_cell.length_c   1.000
_cell.angle_alpha   90.00
_cell.angle_beta   90.00
_cell.angle_gamma   90.00
#
_symmetry.space_group_name_H-M   'P 1'
#
loop_
_entity.id
_entity.type
_entity.pdbx_description
1 polymer ?
#
loop_
_entity_poly.entity_id
_entity_poly.type
_entity_poly.pdbx_seq_one_letter_code
_entity_poly.pdbx_strand_id
1 'polypeptide(L)'
;MPKITVESKNNQFGIIYGRIDDYNWYALVQKEKVSYGINPVTLEKGDGKVSRLFVYKKFSSKIPNDFIKSVVADYRHKWNWLEKDKKELIARLVNYLELRYSLKVLQTKAK
;
A
#
# COMPACT_ATOMS: atom_id res chain seq x y z
N MET A 1 -7.57 -3.60 -15.92
CA MET A 1 -7.11 -2.74 -14.80
C MET A 1 -7.12 -3.57 -13.54
N PRO A 2 -6.07 -3.52 -12.69
CA PRO A 2 -6.04 -4.31 -11.47
C PRO A 2 -7.13 -3.85 -10.51
N LYS A 3 -7.81 -4.81 -9.89
CA LYS A 3 -8.94 -4.53 -8.98
C LYS A 3 -8.40 -4.31 -7.57
N ILE A 4 -8.50 -3.09 -7.07
CA ILE A 4 -8.12 -2.73 -5.70
C ILE A 4 -9.37 -2.70 -4.81
N THR A 5 -9.32 -3.42 -3.69
CA THR A 5 -10.34 -3.36 -2.64
C THR A 5 -9.70 -2.91 -1.34
N VAL A 6 -10.41 -2.08 -0.57
CA VAL A 6 -10.02 -1.68 0.79
C VAL A 6 -10.97 -2.37 1.76
N GLU A 7 -10.41 -3.13 2.70
CA GLU A 7 -11.15 -3.93 3.67
C GLU A 7 -11.11 -3.31 5.07
N SER A 8 -10.17 -2.39 5.31
CA SER A 8 -10.12 -1.63 6.56
C SER A 8 -11.37 -0.77 6.74
N LYS A 9 -11.99 -0.87 7.92
CA LYS A 9 -13.12 0.00 8.33
C LYS A 9 -12.70 1.47 8.54
N ASN A 10 -11.40 1.74 8.63
CA ASN A 10 -10.87 3.09 8.78
C ASN A 10 -10.87 3.82 7.42
N ASN A 11 -11.71 4.85 7.31
CA ASN A 11 -11.78 5.71 6.12
C ASN A 11 -10.80 6.90 6.17
N GLN A 12 -10.01 7.02 7.23
CA GLN A 12 -8.98 8.05 7.39
C GLN A 12 -7.58 7.45 7.26
N PHE A 13 -6.58 8.12 7.82
CA PHE A 13 -5.18 7.71 7.86
C PHE A 13 -4.94 6.61 8.91
N GLY A 14 -3.77 5.97 8.84
CA GLY A 14 -3.36 4.89 9.73
C GLY A 14 -3.14 3.57 9.00
N ILE A 15 -3.42 2.46 9.68
CA ILE A 15 -3.24 1.12 9.11
C ILE A 15 -4.44 0.80 8.21
N ILE A 16 -4.17 0.65 6.92
CA ILE A 16 -5.12 0.34 5.87
C ILE A 16 -4.72 -1.00 5.25
N TYR A 17 -5.69 -1.84 4.91
CA TYR A 17 -5.43 -3.13 4.29
C TYR A 17 -6.53 -3.49 3.29
N GLY A 18 -6.23 -4.45 2.43
CA GLY A 18 -7.16 -4.97 1.45
C GLY A 18 -6.46 -5.84 0.42
N ARG A 19 -6.98 -5.79 -0.82
CA ARG A 19 -6.48 -6.64 -1.92
C ARG A 19 -6.20 -5.84 -3.19
N ILE A 20 -5.25 -6.33 -3.98
CA ILE A 20 -4.98 -5.88 -5.35
C ILE A 20 -4.80 -7.15 -6.19
N ASP A 21 -5.77 -7.41 -7.07
CA ASP A 21 -5.88 -8.68 -7.80
C ASP A 21 -5.78 -9.90 -6.85
N ASP A 22 -4.77 -10.74 -7.04
CA ASP A 22 -4.52 -11.97 -6.28
C ASP A 22 -3.64 -11.75 -5.03
N TYR A 23 -3.29 -10.50 -4.73
CA TYR A 23 -2.42 -10.13 -3.62
C TYR A 23 -3.21 -9.48 -2.49
N ASN A 24 -2.81 -9.81 -1.26
CA ASN A 24 -3.20 -9.07 -0.07
C ASN A 24 -2.16 -7.96 0.17
N TRP A 25 -2.60 -6.86 0.76
CA TRP A 25 -1.70 -5.79 1.14
C TRP A 25 -2.11 -5.16 2.47
N TYR A 26 -1.12 -4.61 3.17
CA TYR A 26 -1.33 -3.64 4.23
C TYR A 26 -0.39 -2.45 4.03
N ALA A 27 -0.84 -1.28 4.47
CA ALA A 27 -0.09 -0.05 4.41
C ALA A 27 -0.28 0.76 5.68
N LEU A 28 0.76 1.52 6.06
CA LEU A 28 0.63 2.62 7.01
C LEU A 28 0.59 3.92 6.21
N VAL A 29 -0.57 4.58 6.20
CA VAL A 29 -0.80 5.81 5.46
C VAL A 29 -0.79 6.98 6.43
N GLN A 30 0.04 7.98 6.16
CA GLN A 30 0.20 9.19 6.94
C GLN A 30 -0.81 10.26 6.54
N LYS A 31 -1.12 11.16 7.47
CA LYS A 31 -1.98 12.32 7.22
C LYS A 31 -1.37 13.25 6.16
N GLU A 32 -0.11 13.58 6.35
CA GLU A 32 0.67 14.42 5.44
C GLU A 32 1.78 13.60 4.78
N LYS A 33 2.36 14.13 3.71
CA LYS A 33 3.56 13.53 3.10
C LYS A 33 4.71 13.57 4.11
N VAL A 34 5.53 12.52 4.11
CA VAL A 34 6.68 12.39 5.00
C VAL A 34 7.93 12.04 4.20
N SER A 35 9.10 12.49 4.69
CA SER A 35 10.41 12.29 4.04
C SER A 35 10.84 10.82 3.94
N TYR A 36 10.15 9.93 4.64
CA TYR A 36 10.37 8.49 4.62
C TYR A 36 9.23 7.70 3.98
N GLY A 37 8.26 8.39 3.36
CA GLY A 37 7.17 7.77 2.61
C GLY A 37 7.64 7.22 1.26
N ILE A 38 6.78 6.53 0.54
CA ILE A 38 7.04 6.10 -0.83
C ILE A 38 6.62 7.21 -1.78
N ASN A 39 7.53 7.73 -2.58
CA ASN A 39 7.22 8.71 -3.61
C ASN A 39 6.32 8.03 -4.66
N PRO A 40 5.08 8.52 -4.91
CA PRO A 40 4.15 7.87 -5.83
C PRO A 40 4.60 7.85 -7.29
N VAL A 41 5.52 8.75 -7.67
CA VAL A 41 6.01 8.89 -9.05
C VAL A 41 7.21 7.96 -9.27
N THR A 42 8.17 7.97 -8.36
CA THR A 42 9.45 7.25 -8.54
C THR A 42 9.49 5.88 -7.83
N LEU A 43 8.53 5.62 -6.94
CA LEU A 43 8.56 4.55 -5.94
C LEU A 43 9.75 4.63 -4.97
N GLU A 44 10.59 5.65 -5.02
CA GLU A 44 11.71 5.78 -4.10
C GLU A 44 11.26 6.31 -2.74
N LYS A 45 12.19 6.31 -1.77
CA LYS A 45 11.93 6.93 -0.47
C LYS A 45 11.84 8.46 -0.63
N GLY A 46 10.76 9.05 -0.12
CA GLY A 46 10.55 10.50 -0.04
C GLY A 46 9.11 10.90 -0.39
N ASP A 47 8.70 12.08 0.08
CA ASP A 47 7.52 12.84 -0.39
C ASP A 47 6.21 12.07 -0.65
N GLY A 48 5.97 11.04 0.17
CA GLY A 48 4.77 10.20 0.11
C GLY A 48 4.08 10.09 1.46
N LYS A 49 2.79 9.78 1.44
CA LYS A 49 1.96 9.43 2.60
C LYS A 49 2.08 7.95 2.98
N VAL A 50 2.35 7.05 2.04
CA VAL A 50 2.54 5.63 2.36
C VAL A 50 3.91 5.42 3.03
N SER A 51 3.95 5.26 4.36
CA SER A 51 5.22 5.07 5.09
C SER A 51 5.60 3.62 5.34
N ARG A 52 4.63 2.70 5.26
CA ARG A 52 4.89 1.25 5.22
C ARG A 52 4.01 0.62 4.17
N LEU A 53 4.54 -0.37 3.48
CA LEU A 53 3.79 -1.18 2.52
C LEU A 53 4.28 -2.61 2.57
N PHE A 54 3.34 -3.54 2.60
CA PHE A 54 3.64 -4.95 2.46
C PHE A 54 2.60 -5.59 1.55
N VAL A 55 3.06 -6.34 0.56
CA VAL A 55 2.20 -6.98 -0.43
C VAL A 55 2.64 -8.43 -0.58
N TYR A 56 1.67 -9.33 -0.50
CA TYR A 56 1.95 -10.77 -0.50
C TYR A 56 0.82 -11.56 -1.14
N LYS A 57 1.16 -12.66 -1.79
CA LYS A 57 0.19 -13.59 -2.36
C LYS A 57 -0.53 -14.35 -1.24
N LYS A 58 -1.80 -14.69 -1.43
CA LYS A 58 -2.50 -15.60 -0.53
C LYS A 58 -1.76 -16.93 -0.48
N PHE A 59 -1.31 -17.34 0.69
CA PHE A 59 -0.62 -18.62 0.89
C PHE A 59 -1.50 -19.59 1.67
N SER A 60 -1.33 -20.88 1.39
CA SER A 60 -1.89 -21.98 2.16
C SER A 60 -0.97 -22.20 3.36
N SER A 61 -1.51 -22.20 4.58
CA SER A 61 -0.80 -22.10 5.86
C SER A 61 0.13 -23.27 6.23
N LYS A 62 0.42 -24.19 5.31
CA LYS A 62 1.10 -25.46 5.65
C LYS A 62 2.63 -25.41 5.64
N ILE A 63 3.26 -24.38 5.05
CA ILE A 63 4.73 -24.32 4.92
C ILE A 63 5.25 -22.88 5.16
N PRO A 64 6.05 -22.62 6.20
CA PRO A 64 6.58 -21.28 6.51
C PRO A 64 7.45 -20.66 5.40
N ASN A 65 8.24 -21.47 4.68
CA ASN A 65 9.08 -20.98 3.58
C ASN A 65 8.28 -20.43 2.39
N ASP A 66 7.04 -20.89 2.21
CA ASP A 66 6.18 -20.41 1.14
C ASP A 66 5.63 -19.00 1.42
N PHE A 67 5.61 -18.59 2.70
CA PHE A 67 5.25 -17.23 3.06
C PHE A 67 6.28 -16.23 2.52
N ILE A 68 7.58 -16.48 2.70
CA ILE A 68 8.63 -15.57 2.21
C ILE A 68 8.57 -15.46 0.68
N LYS A 69 8.36 -16.58 -0.01
CA LYS A 69 8.17 -16.62 -1.48
C LYS A 69 6.90 -15.91 -1.94
N SER A 70 5.94 -15.67 -1.05
CA SER A 70 4.70 -14.97 -1.38
C SER A 70 4.85 -13.44 -1.36
N VAL A 71 5.92 -12.91 -0.75
CA VAL A 71 6.14 -11.46 -0.60
C VAL A 71 6.62 -10.86 -1.92
N VAL A 72 5.86 -9.90 -2.42
CA VAL A 72 6.22 -9.16 -3.65
C VAL A 72 6.72 -7.76 -3.37
N ALA A 73 6.41 -7.22 -2.19
CA ALA A 73 6.89 -5.92 -1.73
C ALA A 73 6.94 -5.83 -0.20
N ASP A 74 8.04 -5.30 0.33
CA ASP A 74 8.23 -4.92 1.74
C ASP A 74 8.95 -3.57 1.79
N TYR A 75 8.22 -2.54 2.21
CA TYR A 75 8.73 -1.20 2.48
C TYR A 75 8.56 -0.85 3.96
N ARG A 76 9.67 -0.58 4.64
CA ARG A 76 9.72 -0.10 6.04
C ARG A 76 10.64 1.11 6.12
N HIS A 77 10.15 2.27 5.66
CA HIS A 77 10.92 3.53 5.48
C HIS A 77 12.09 3.44 4.48
N LYS A 78 12.24 2.27 3.84
CA LYS A 78 13.09 1.93 2.70
C LYS A 78 12.59 0.60 2.13
N TRP A 79 12.90 0.31 0.88
CA TRP A 79 12.63 -1.01 0.30
C TRP A 79 13.55 -2.05 0.94
N ASN A 80 12.94 -3.05 1.57
CA ASN A 80 13.62 -4.30 1.92
C ASN A 80 13.45 -5.32 0.79
N TRP A 81 12.31 -5.25 0.10
CA TRP A 81 12.02 -6.10 -1.05
C TRP A 81 11.07 -5.39 -2.01
N LEU A 82 11.35 -5.48 -3.31
CA LEU A 82 10.45 -5.05 -4.38
C LEU A 82 10.70 -5.92 -5.60
N GLU A 83 9.74 -6.80 -5.91
CA GLU A 83 9.82 -7.66 -7.08
C GLU A 83 9.75 -6.81 -8.36
N LYS A 84 10.77 -6.91 -9.22
CA LYS A 84 10.94 -6.05 -10.41
C LYS A 84 9.72 -6.12 -11.33
N ASP A 85 9.19 -7.31 -11.55
CA ASP A 85 8.06 -7.57 -12.45
C ASP A 85 6.72 -7.12 -11.87
N LYS A 86 6.70 -6.71 -10.59
CA LYS A 86 5.49 -6.21 -9.89
C LYS A 86 5.54 -4.70 -9.66
N LYS A 87 6.60 -4.01 -10.09
CA LYS A 87 6.75 -2.56 -9.91
C LYS A 87 5.53 -1.76 -10.36
N GLU A 88 4.94 -2.10 -11.49
CA GLU A 88 3.76 -1.40 -12.00
C GLU A 88 2.53 -1.60 -11.09
N LEU A 89 2.30 -2.83 -10.61
CA LEU A 89 1.23 -3.14 -9.67
C LEU A 89 1.41 -2.36 -8.36
N ILE A 90 2.65 -2.30 -7.86
CA ILE A 90 3.00 -1.54 -6.65
C ILE A 90 2.81 -0.04 -6.86
N ALA A 91 3.25 0.51 -8.00
CA ALA A 91 3.03 1.92 -8.35
C ALA A 91 1.54 2.28 -8.38
N ARG A 92 0.71 1.41 -8.98
CA ARG A 92 -0.74 1.61 -9.01
C ARG A 92 -1.34 1.61 -7.61
N LEU A 93 -0.93 0.69 -6.74
CA LEU A 93 -1.40 0.64 -5.35
C LEU A 93 -0.99 1.89 -4.57
N VAL A 94 0.27 2.30 -4.64
CA VAL A 94 0.77 3.51 -3.97
C VAL A 94 0.01 4.74 -4.45
N ASN A 95 -0.13 4.92 -5.76
CA ASN A 95 -0.89 6.05 -6.33
C ASN A 95 -2.36 6.05 -5.90
N TYR A 96 -3.00 4.88 -5.86
CA TYR A 96 -4.37 4.77 -5.38
C TYR A 96 -4.51 5.21 -3.92
N LEU A 97 -3.59 4.78 -3.05
CA LEU A 97 -3.60 5.18 -1.63
C LEU A 97 -3.29 6.67 -1.47
N GLU A 98 -2.31 7.20 -2.20
CA GLU A 98 -2.02 8.63 -2.22
C GLU A 98 -3.24 9.45 -2.61
N LEU A 99 -3.93 9.08 -3.70
CA LEU A 99 -5.11 9.80 -4.15
C LEU A 99 -6.25 9.69 -3.15
N ARG A 100 -6.62 8.46 -2.74
CA ARG A 100 -7.73 8.18 -1.81
C ARG A 100 -7.60 8.98 -0.51
N TYR A 101 -6.38 9.10 0.02
CA TYR A 101 -6.11 9.79 1.29
C TYR A 101 -5.53 11.21 1.11
N SER A 102 -5.43 11.72 -0.13
CA SER A 102 -5.18 13.14 -0.41
C SER A 102 -6.46 13.90 -0.76
N LEU A 103 -7.47 13.20 -1.27
CA LEU A 103 -8.81 13.75 -1.36
C LEU A 103 -9.25 14.07 0.07
N LYS A 104 -9.27 15.37 0.40
CA LYS A 104 -10.11 15.85 1.50
C LYS A 104 -11.48 15.31 1.17
N VAL A 105 -11.94 14.29 1.90
CA VAL A 105 -13.36 13.98 1.91
C VAL A 105 -13.98 15.32 2.21
N LEU A 106 -14.64 15.91 1.21
CA LEU A 106 -15.55 17.02 1.41
C LEU A 106 -16.55 16.40 2.38
N GLN A 107 -16.28 16.54 3.67
CA GLN A 107 -17.27 16.37 4.69
C GLN A 107 -18.21 17.52 4.37
N THR A 108 -19.16 17.24 3.49
CA THR A 108 -20.41 17.93 3.43
C THR A 108 -20.90 17.85 4.86
N LYS A 109 -20.68 18.93 5.61
CA LYS A 109 -21.45 19.19 6.80
C LYS A 109 -22.89 19.19 6.29
N ALA A 110 -23.57 18.07 6.47
CA ALA A 110 -25.02 18.07 6.44
C ALA A 110 -25.40 19.10 7.51
N LYS A 111 -25.93 20.24 7.04
CA LYS A 111 -26.55 21.25 7.89
C LYS A 111 -27.76 20.65 8.57
#